data_AF-A0A1Y3C6Y7-F1
#
_entry.id   AF-A0A1Y3C6Y7-F1
#
_cell.length_a   1.000
_cell.length_b   1.000
_cell.length_c   1.000
_cell.angle_alpha   90.00
_cell.angle_beta   90.00
_cell.angle_gamma   90.00
#
_symmetry.space_group_name_H-M   'P 1'
#
loop_
_entity.id
_entity.type
_entity.pdbx_description
1 polymer ?
#
loop_
_entity_poly.entity_id
_entity_poly.type
_entity_poly.pdbx_seq_one_letter_code
_entity_poly.pdbx_strand_id
1 'polypeptide(L)'
;MIYIYKGGYQTLLEQAMQTPGGDPSVLIPLMSAVTEHSGFVFTQSILNVTHVISPGSYEDFADGLAPELRKRGLLKTEYRPGTLREKLYGQGDRLKADHPIFKRELSY
;
A
#
# COMPACT_ATOMS: atom_id res chain seq x y z
N MET A 1 16.14 0.45 -2.65
CA MET A 1 16.47 1.15 -3.91
C MET A 1 16.35 0.13 -5.04
N ILE A 2 15.19 0.03 -5.68
CA ILE A 2 14.96 -0.91 -6.79
C ILE A 2 15.20 -0.13 -8.08
N TYR A 3 16.45 0.16 -8.40
CA TYR A 3 16.83 0.48 -9.77
C TYR A 3 18.14 -0.25 -10.07
N ILE A 4 18.12 -1.00 -11.18
CA ILE A 4 19.23 -1.75 -11.81
C ILE A 4 19.51 -3.14 -11.21
N TYR A 5 18.55 -4.05 -11.32
CA TYR A 5 18.88 -5.46 -11.50
C TYR A 5 18.35 -5.93 -12.86
N LYS A 6 19.27 -6.30 -13.77
CA LYS A 6 19.03 -6.99 -15.05
C LYS A 6 18.21 -6.31 -16.17
N GLY A 7 18.30 -4.99 -16.35
CA GLY A 7 18.04 -4.42 -17.69
C GLY A 7 16.74 -3.62 -17.91
N GLY A 8 16.17 -3.03 -16.86
CA GLY A 8 15.16 -1.96 -17.01
C GLY A 8 13.71 -2.43 -17.03
N TYR A 9 12.81 -1.61 -17.59
CA TYR A 9 11.35 -1.82 -17.56
C TYR A 9 10.88 -3.18 -18.08
N GLN A 10 11.62 -3.77 -19.01
CA GLN A 10 11.31 -5.07 -19.58
C GLN A 10 11.43 -6.21 -18.55
N THR A 11 12.37 -6.13 -17.62
CA THR A 11 12.52 -7.10 -16.52
C THR A 11 11.33 -7.07 -15.56
N LEU A 12 10.73 -5.90 -15.32
CA LEU A 12 9.52 -5.78 -14.49
C LEU A 12 8.34 -6.50 -15.14
N LEU A 13 8.18 -6.37 -16.47
CA LEU A 13 7.13 -7.05 -17.23
C LEU A 13 7.38 -8.57 -17.30
N GLU A 14 8.59 -9.00 -17.61
CA GLU A 14 8.96 -10.42 -17.72
C GLU A 14 8.87 -11.17 -16.38
N GLN A 15 9.25 -10.51 -15.28
CA GLN A 15 9.27 -11.14 -13.94
C GLN A 15 8.00 -10.88 -13.13
N ALA A 16 7.00 -10.24 -13.72
CA ALA A 16 5.77 -9.80 -13.04
C ALA A 16 6.05 -9.04 -11.72
N MET A 17 7.19 -8.38 -11.64
CA MET A 17 7.67 -7.73 -10.43
C MET A 17 7.00 -6.36 -10.38
N GLN A 18 6.28 -6.04 -9.29
CA GLN A 18 5.35 -4.90 -9.20
C GLN A 18 4.10 -4.99 -10.09
N THR A 19 3.91 -6.07 -10.85
CA THR A 19 2.56 -6.46 -11.28
C THR A 19 1.74 -6.70 -10.01
N PRO A 20 0.41 -6.48 -10.03
CA PRO A 20 -0.51 -6.89 -8.97
C PRO A 20 -0.51 -8.41 -8.65
N GLY A 21 0.63 -9.08 -8.61
CA GLY A 21 0.77 -10.47 -8.15
C GLY A 21 0.36 -10.66 -6.69
N GLY A 22 0.16 -9.57 -5.94
CA GLY A 22 -0.49 -9.57 -4.63
C GLY A 22 -1.80 -8.79 -4.57
N ASP A 23 -2.35 -8.31 -5.70
CA ASP A 23 -3.67 -7.67 -5.71
C ASP A 23 -4.73 -8.72 -6.03
N PRO A 24 -5.43 -9.24 -5.01
CA PRO A 24 -6.45 -10.24 -5.24
C PRO A 24 -7.66 -9.65 -5.98
N SER A 25 -7.78 -8.34 -6.19
CA SER A 25 -8.92 -7.75 -6.93
C SER A 25 -9.04 -8.29 -8.36
N VAL A 26 -7.92 -8.60 -9.01
CA VAL A 26 -7.90 -9.20 -10.36
C VAL A 26 -8.11 -10.71 -10.32
N LEU A 27 -7.65 -11.37 -9.26
CA LEU A 27 -7.76 -12.83 -9.10
C LEU A 27 -9.15 -13.27 -8.59
N ILE A 28 -9.83 -12.43 -7.80
CA ILE A 28 -11.14 -12.74 -7.21
C ILE A 28 -12.19 -13.04 -8.30
N PRO A 29 -12.34 -12.25 -9.38
CA PRO A 29 -13.26 -12.59 -10.46
C PRO A 29 -12.94 -13.94 -11.12
N LEU A 30 -11.66 -14.24 -11.34
CA LEU A 30 -11.20 -15.51 -11.91
C LEU A 30 -11.51 -16.70 -11.00
N MET A 31 -11.22 -16.58 -9.70
CA MET A 31 -11.53 -17.62 -8.71
C MET A 31 -13.04 -17.80 -8.52
N SER A 32 -13.80 -16.71 -8.53
CA SER A 32 -15.27 -16.73 -8.49
C SER A 32 -15.85 -17.46 -9.70
N ALA A 33 -15.31 -17.23 -10.90
CA ALA A 33 -15.78 -17.89 -12.12
C ALA A 33 -15.60 -19.42 -12.11
N VAL A 34 -14.67 -19.94 -11.31
CA VAL A 34 -14.37 -21.40 -11.23
C VAL A 34 -14.78 -22.03 -9.90
N THR A 35 -15.51 -21.31 -9.03
CA THR A 35 -16.01 -21.84 -7.75
C THR A 35 -17.49 -21.52 -7.55
N GLU A 36 -18.31 -22.54 -7.24
CA GLU A 36 -19.77 -22.37 -7.15
C GLU A 36 -20.27 -22.03 -5.73
N HIS A 37 -19.48 -22.33 -4.69
CA HIS A 37 -19.92 -22.26 -3.30
C HIS A 37 -19.03 -21.40 -2.40
N SER A 38 -18.13 -20.60 -2.98
CA SER A 38 -17.16 -19.77 -2.24
C SER A 38 -17.42 -18.29 -2.44
N GLY A 39 -17.53 -17.53 -1.34
CA GLY A 39 -17.61 -16.08 -1.36
C GLY A 39 -16.25 -15.44 -1.12
N PHE A 40 -15.89 -14.44 -1.93
CA PHE A 40 -14.65 -13.68 -1.79
C PHE A 40 -14.96 -12.24 -1.37
N VAL A 41 -14.26 -11.75 -0.35
CA VAL A 41 -14.41 -10.38 0.16
C VAL A 41 -13.04 -9.69 0.17
N PHE A 42 -12.98 -8.48 -0.36
CA PHE A 42 -11.78 -7.66 -0.44
C PHE A 42 -11.96 -6.38 0.38
N THR A 43 -11.09 -6.16 1.38
CA THR A 43 -11.30 -5.14 2.41
C THR A 43 -10.19 -4.08 2.45
N GLN A 44 -9.55 -3.74 1.31
CA GLN A 44 -8.48 -2.73 1.32
C GLN A 44 -9.00 -1.39 1.85
N SER A 45 -8.45 -0.97 3.00
CA SER A 45 -8.76 0.33 3.62
C SER A 45 -7.76 1.42 3.24
N ILE A 46 -6.71 1.10 2.47
CA ILE A 46 -5.56 1.98 2.23
C ILE A 46 -5.21 1.98 0.74
N LEU A 47 -4.97 3.17 0.18
CA LEU A 47 -4.41 3.34 -1.16
C LEU A 47 -2.87 3.28 -1.07
N ASN A 48 -2.25 2.40 -1.85
CA ASN A 48 -0.81 2.38 -2.04
C ASN A 48 -0.46 2.85 -3.45
N VAL A 49 0.45 3.84 -3.57
CA VAL A 49 0.92 4.32 -4.86
C VAL A 49 2.07 3.42 -5.31
N THR A 50 1.73 2.38 -6.07
CA THR A 50 2.70 1.48 -6.68
C THR A 50 3.26 2.13 -7.96
N HIS A 51 4.59 2.13 -8.11
CA HIS A 51 5.28 2.76 -9.24
C HIS A 51 5.66 1.72 -10.29
N VAL A 52 5.31 1.99 -11.55
CA VAL A 52 5.78 1.21 -12.71
C VAL A 52 7.05 1.87 -13.29
N ILE A 53 7.11 3.20 -13.21
CA ILE A 53 8.20 4.06 -13.68
C ILE A 53 8.57 5.00 -12.54
N SER A 54 9.84 5.15 -12.21
CA SER A 54 10.31 6.03 -11.15
C SER A 54 11.44 6.93 -11.68
N PRO A 55 11.37 8.25 -11.42
CA PRO A 55 10.37 8.91 -10.56
C PRO A 55 8.98 9.14 -11.19
N GLY A 56 8.81 8.92 -12.51
CA GLY A 56 7.62 9.35 -13.27
C GLY A 56 6.25 9.00 -12.68
N SER A 57 6.01 7.78 -12.18
CA SER A 57 4.73 7.42 -11.56
C SER A 57 4.43 8.21 -10.27
N TYR A 58 5.46 8.66 -9.56
CA TYR A 58 5.26 9.54 -8.40
C TYR A 58 4.96 10.98 -8.83
N GLU A 59 5.53 11.44 -9.93
CA GLU A 59 5.28 12.76 -10.52
C GLU A 59 3.84 12.82 -11.06
N ASP A 60 3.41 11.81 -11.82
CA ASP A 60 2.02 11.69 -12.30
C ASP A 60 1.00 11.73 -11.14
N PHE A 61 1.33 11.07 -10.03
CA PHE A 61 0.51 11.13 -8.83
C PHE A 61 0.56 12.51 -8.17
N ALA A 62 1.75 13.06 -7.95
CA ALA A 62 1.94 14.31 -7.19
C ALA A 62 1.38 15.54 -7.91
N ASP A 63 1.56 15.60 -9.23
CA ASP A 63 1.20 16.75 -10.06
C ASP A 63 -0.19 16.57 -10.70
N GLY A 64 -0.59 15.33 -10.98
CA GLY A 64 -1.88 15.02 -11.59
C GLY A 64 -2.98 14.70 -10.57
N LEU A 65 -2.87 13.55 -9.90
CA LEU A 65 -3.96 13.00 -9.09
C LEU A 65 -4.11 13.66 -7.71
N ALA A 66 -2.99 13.96 -7.04
CA ALA A 66 -2.99 14.48 -5.68
C ALA A 66 -3.74 15.82 -5.53
N PRO A 67 -3.65 16.80 -6.46
CA PRO A 67 -4.45 18.02 -6.42
C PRO A 67 -5.96 17.74 -6.43
N GLU A 68 -6.43 16.80 -7.26
CA GLU A 68 -7.85 16.46 -7.34
C GLU A 68 -8.35 15.75 -6.07
N LEU A 69 -7.54 14.85 -5.50
CA LEU A 69 -7.87 14.22 -4.23
C LEU A 69 -7.91 15.23 -3.07
N ARG A 70 -7.03 16.22 -3.06
CA ARG A 70 -7.05 17.33 -2.09
C ARG A 70 -8.31 18.19 -2.24
N LYS A 71 -8.69 18.57 -3.46
CA LYS A 71 -9.93 19.32 -3.74
C LYS A 71 -11.17 18.60 -3.21
N ARG A 72 -11.15 17.26 -3.25
CA ARG A 72 -12.24 16.39 -2.78
C ARG A 72 -12.16 16.03 -1.30
N GLY A 73 -11.16 16.53 -0.56
CA GLY A 73 -10.97 16.22 0.86
C GLY A 73 -10.50 14.78 1.15
N LEU A 74 -10.01 14.06 0.14
CA LEU A 74 -9.57 12.66 0.24
C LEU A 74 -8.07 12.53 0.55
N LEU A 75 -7.30 13.60 0.35
CA LEU A 75 -5.87 13.64 0.64
C LEU A 75 -5.53 14.87 1.48
N LYS A 76 -4.62 14.70 2.44
CA LYS A 76 -4.14 15.81 3.29
C LYS A 76 -3.50 16.92 2.45
N THR A 77 -3.75 18.15 2.85
CA THR A 77 -3.11 19.37 2.31
C THR A 77 -1.85 19.75 3.07
N GLU A 78 -1.78 19.40 4.36
CA GLU A 78 -0.66 19.66 5.25
C GLU A 78 -0.32 18.46 6.13
N TYR A 79 0.91 18.45 6.64
CA TYR A 79 1.35 17.44 7.61
C TYR A 79 1.14 17.96 9.03
N ARG A 80 0.43 17.19 9.86
CA ARG A 80 0.43 17.41 11.31
C ARG A 80 1.85 17.18 11.87
N PRO A 81 2.27 17.89 12.94
CA PRO A 81 3.50 17.56 13.65
C PRO A 81 3.40 16.16 14.30
N GLY A 82 4.52 15.63 14.78
CA GLY A 82 4.56 14.33 15.47
C GLY A 82 4.97 13.14 14.59
N THR A 83 4.96 11.96 15.21
CA THR A 83 5.48 10.72 14.61
C THR A 83 4.54 10.13 13.56
N LEU A 84 5.04 9.19 12.74
CA LEU A 84 4.21 8.46 11.78
C LEU A 84 3.07 7.69 12.48
N ARG A 85 3.37 7.02 13.60
CA ARG A 85 2.37 6.30 14.40
C ARG A 85 1.25 7.23 14.86
N GLU A 86 1.62 8.39 15.40
CA GLU A 86 0.67 9.38 15.85
C GLU A 86 -0.21 9.89 14.71
N LYS A 87 0.37 10.14 13.54
CA LYS A 87 -0.36 10.56 12.33
C LYS A 87 -1.36 9.51 11.83
N LEU A 88 -1.00 8.23 11.90
CA LEU A 88 -1.82 7.12 11.41
C LEU A 88 -2.92 6.72 12.40
N TYR A 89 -2.60 6.68 13.70
CA TYR A 89 -3.48 6.09 14.71
C TYR A 89 -4.02 7.08 15.74
N GLY A 90 -3.43 8.27 15.87
CA GLY A 90 -3.83 9.28 16.87
C GLY A 90 -3.59 8.85 18.32
N GLN A 91 -2.72 7.87 18.58
CA GLN A 91 -2.54 7.22 19.89
C GLN A 91 -1.15 7.48 20.51
N GLY A 92 -0.52 8.60 20.14
CA GLY A 92 0.83 8.97 20.58
C GLY A 92 1.95 8.32 19.77
N ASP A 93 3.19 8.53 20.22
CA ASP A 93 4.42 8.11 19.56
C ASP A 93 4.85 6.68 19.90
N ARG A 94 4.34 6.12 21.01
CA ARG A 94 4.65 4.76 21.48
C ARG A 94 3.49 3.79 21.30
N LEU A 95 3.83 2.51 21.36
CA LEU A 95 2.86 1.43 21.41
C LEU A 95 2.06 1.52 22.71
N LYS A 96 0.76 1.23 22.65
CA LYS A 96 -0.06 1.06 23.84
C LYS A 96 0.46 -0.12 24.67
N ALA A 97 0.27 -0.04 25.98
CA ALA A 97 0.69 -1.07 26.92
C ALA A 97 0.06 -2.46 26.64
N ASP A 98 -1.09 -2.50 25.96
CA ASP A 98 -1.79 -3.72 25.55
C ASP A 98 -1.22 -4.38 24.27
N HIS A 99 -0.26 -3.73 23.60
CA HIS A 99 0.32 -4.25 22.38
C HIS A 99 1.02 -5.60 22.63
N PRO A 100 0.85 -6.61 21.76
CA PRO A 100 1.36 -7.98 22.00
C PRO A 100 2.85 -8.08 22.31
N ILE A 101 3.66 -7.12 21.83
CA ILE A 101 5.09 -7.05 22.12
C ILE A 101 5.39 -6.94 23.63
N PHE A 102 4.52 -6.28 24.41
CA PHE A 102 4.67 -6.11 25.85
C PHE A 102 4.18 -7.33 26.64
N LYS A 103 3.41 -8.22 26.01
CA LYS A 103 2.92 -9.47 26.61
C LYS A 103 3.91 -10.63 26.45
N ARG A 104 4.91 -10.47 25.57
CA ARG A 104 6.02 -11.41 25.44
C ARG A 104 7.13 -10.98 26.40
N GLU A 105 6.97 -11.32 27.68
CA GLU A 105 8.14 -11.47 28.54
C GLU A 105 9.00 -12.60 27.99
N LEU A 106 10.27 -12.27 27.77
CA LEU A 106 11.29 -13.07 27.10
C LEU A 106 11.41 -14.46 27.74
N SER A 107 10.93 -15.49 27.04
CA SER A 107 11.43 -16.85 27.19
C SER A 107 12.64 -16.98 26.25
N TYR A 108 13.82 -16.61 26.75
CA TYR A 108 15.12 -16.96 26.16
C TYR A 108 15.88 -17.82 27.16
#